data_AF-A0A526V3J7-F1
#
_entry.id   AF-A0A526V3J7-F1
#
_cell.length_a   1.000
_cell.length_b   1.000
_cell.length_c   1.000
_cell.angle_alpha   90.00
_cell.angle_beta   90.00
_cell.angle_gamma   90.00
#
_symmetry.space_group_name_H-M   'P 1'
#
loop_
_entity.id
_entity.type
_entity.pdbx_description
1 polymer ?
#
loop_
_entity_poly.entity_id
_entity_poly.type
_entity_poly.pdbx_seq_one_letter_code
_entity_poly.pdbx_strand_id
1 'polypeptide(L)'
;AFSGRVIPHFSHYKRVAMVGVVFSMLCLCLLAVVAGYATLLEVEVLTICIGFGTGTTFPVTTVSVQNAVDRVHLGVATGVLTFLRSLGSALGVAMLGAVALGYGLPLAGEGVRIVGHSATVEPFVMIFAVAAVTLLLGLITLTLMPEKELRGYADNAAPILAE
;
A
#
# COMPACT_ATOMS: atom_id res chain seq x y z
N ALA A 1 14.44 -5.43 -24.73
CA ALA A 1 14.00 -6.60 -25.51
C ALA A 1 13.30 -7.71 -24.71
N PHE A 2 13.43 -7.79 -23.37
CA PHE A 2 12.68 -8.77 -22.54
C PHE A 2 11.31 -8.25 -22.04
N SER A 3 11.10 -6.93 -22.07
CA SER A 3 9.89 -6.27 -21.54
C SER A 3 8.63 -6.41 -22.43
N GLY A 4 8.79 -6.70 -23.73
CA GLY A 4 7.65 -6.80 -24.67
C GLY A 4 6.96 -8.17 -24.74
N ARG A 5 7.57 -9.22 -24.17
CA ARG A 5 7.10 -10.62 -24.30
C ARG A 5 6.53 -11.22 -23.01
N VAL A 6 6.71 -10.58 -21.86
CA VAL A 6 6.19 -11.05 -20.55
C VAL A 6 4.85 -10.38 -20.19
N ILE A 7 4.41 -9.41 -20.98
CA ILE A 7 3.13 -8.71 -20.82
C ILE A 7 1.87 -9.55 -21.11
N PRO A 8 1.85 -10.67 -21.89
CA PRO A 8 0.60 -11.28 -22.33
C PRO A 8 -0.12 -12.17 -21.28
N HIS A 9 0.10 -11.98 -19.97
CA HIS A 9 -0.60 -12.79 -18.96
C HIS A 9 -1.17 -12.06 -17.74
N PHE A 10 -0.99 -10.75 -17.59
CA PHE A 10 -1.63 -10.01 -16.48
C PHE A 10 -3.04 -9.55 -16.87
N SER A 11 -3.91 -10.51 -17.21
CA SER A 11 -5.36 -10.28 -17.40
C SER A 11 -6.02 -9.70 -16.14
N HIS A 12 -5.40 -9.87 -14.96
CA HIS A 12 -5.92 -9.37 -13.69
C HIS A 12 -4.83 -8.62 -12.90
N TYR A 13 -4.35 -7.47 -13.40
CA TYR A 13 -3.34 -6.64 -12.72
C TYR A 13 -3.72 -6.29 -11.27
N LYS A 14 -5.01 -6.18 -10.98
CA LYS A 14 -5.57 -5.98 -9.63
C LYS A 14 -5.26 -7.13 -8.66
N ARG A 15 -5.21 -8.39 -9.13
CA ARG A 15 -4.94 -9.56 -8.28
C ARG A 15 -3.55 -9.50 -7.64
N VAL A 16 -2.55 -8.97 -8.34
CA VAL A 16 -1.20 -8.81 -7.81
C VAL A 16 -1.20 -7.88 -6.59
N ALA A 17 -1.90 -6.73 -6.68
CA ALA A 17 -2.05 -5.83 -5.53
C ALA A 17 -2.88 -6.44 -4.40
N MET A 18 -3.97 -7.16 -4.70
CA MET A 18 -4.76 -7.84 -3.65
C MET A 18 -3.92 -8.81 -2.84
N VAL A 19 -3.14 -9.67 -3.51
CA VAL A 19 -2.25 -10.63 -2.84
C VAL A 19 -1.19 -9.91 -2.02
N GLY A 20 -0.57 -8.86 -2.57
CA GLY A 20 0.43 -8.06 -1.86
C GLY A 20 -0.11 -7.37 -0.61
N VAL A 21 -1.31 -6.79 -0.68
CA VAL A 21 -1.97 -6.13 0.46
C VAL A 21 -2.37 -7.15 1.52
N VAL A 22 -2.93 -8.30 1.14
CA VAL A 22 -3.26 -9.38 2.09
C VAL A 22 -2.01 -9.89 2.79
N PHE A 23 -0.93 -10.14 2.04
CA PHE A 23 0.36 -10.55 2.60
C PHE A 23 0.92 -9.52 3.59
N SER A 24 0.86 -8.24 3.24
CA SER A 24 1.31 -7.14 4.10
C SER A 24 0.48 -7.04 5.39
N MET A 25 -0.84 -7.23 5.28
CA MET A 25 -1.75 -7.24 6.42
C MET A 25 -1.43 -8.39 7.37
N LEU A 26 -1.13 -9.59 6.87
CA LEU A 26 -0.69 -10.72 7.70
C LEU A 26 0.62 -10.42 8.44
N CYS A 27 1.59 -9.81 7.76
CA CYS A 27 2.86 -9.42 8.38
C CYS A 27 2.67 -8.36 9.48
N LEU A 28 1.78 -7.38 9.27
CA LEU A 28 1.43 -6.38 10.29
C LEU A 28 0.72 -7.00 11.49
N CYS A 29 -0.22 -7.92 11.26
CA CYS A 29 -0.88 -8.65 12.34
C CYS A 29 0.13 -9.47 13.15
N LEU A 30 1.09 -10.12 12.48
CA LEU A 30 2.16 -10.84 13.15
C LEU A 30 3.02 -9.90 14.00
N LEU A 31 3.44 -8.76 13.46
CA LEU A 31 4.16 -7.71 14.20
C LEU A 31 3.39 -7.25 15.45
N ALA A 32 2.08 -7.07 15.34
CA ALA A 32 1.25 -6.72 16.49
C ALA A 32 1.27 -7.79 17.60
N VAL A 33 1.33 -9.08 17.24
CA VAL A 33 1.39 -10.19 18.20
C VAL A 33 2.78 -10.32 18.84
N VAL A 34 3.85 -10.11 18.06
CA VAL A 34 5.23 -10.30 18.54
C VAL A 34 5.87 -9.05 19.14
N ALA A 35 5.21 -7.89 19.09
CA ALA A 35 5.76 -6.59 19.47
C ALA A 35 6.46 -6.55 20.85
N GLY A 36 6.06 -7.41 21.80
CA GLY A 36 6.63 -7.43 23.15
C GLY A 36 7.92 -8.22 23.32
N TYR A 37 8.29 -9.06 22.37
CA TYR A 37 9.46 -9.94 22.46
C TYR A 37 10.19 -10.13 21.13
N ALA A 38 9.77 -9.43 20.08
CA ALA A 38 10.42 -9.47 18.78
C ALA A 38 11.85 -8.96 18.86
N THR A 39 12.75 -9.71 18.23
CA THR A 39 14.12 -9.28 17.96
C THR A 39 14.13 -8.19 16.88
N LEU A 40 15.18 -7.37 16.86
CA LEU A 40 15.36 -6.35 15.82
C LEU A 40 15.30 -6.96 14.41
N LEU A 41 15.90 -8.14 14.23
CA LEU A 41 15.93 -8.86 12.95
C LEU A 41 14.52 -9.28 12.51
N GLU A 42 13.68 -9.75 13.42
CA GLU A 42 12.28 -10.10 13.09
C GLU A 42 11.49 -8.87 12.65
N VAL A 43 11.67 -7.73 13.32
CA VAL A 43 11.02 -6.47 12.94
C VAL A 43 11.49 -6.01 11.56
N GLU A 44 12.79 -6.06 11.28
CA GLU A 44 13.36 -5.70 9.97
C GLU A 44 12.83 -6.61 8.86
N VAL A 45 12.85 -7.93 9.05
CA VAL A 45 12.36 -8.89 8.05
C VAL A 45 10.87 -8.67 7.78
N LEU A 46 10.05 -8.50 8.80
CA LEU A 46 8.62 -8.30 8.64
C LEU A 46 8.29 -6.95 7.98
N THR A 47 9.02 -5.89 8.31
CA THR A 47 8.83 -4.58 7.67
C THR A 47 9.28 -4.58 6.20
N ILE A 48 10.33 -5.31 5.84
CA ILE A 48 10.70 -5.56 4.45
C ILE A 48 9.58 -6.31 3.71
N CYS A 49 9.02 -7.36 4.32
CA CYS A 49 7.90 -8.11 3.75
C CYS A 49 6.67 -7.22 3.50
N ILE A 50 6.33 -6.34 4.46
CA ILE A 50 5.25 -5.35 4.31
C ILE A 50 5.54 -4.40 3.15
N GLY A 51 6.77 -3.89 3.04
CA GLY A 51 7.19 -3.02 1.94
C GLY A 51 7.07 -3.71 0.57
N PHE A 52 7.46 -4.98 0.49
CA PHE A 52 7.34 -5.76 -0.74
C PHE A 52 5.89 -5.95 -1.18
N GLY A 53 5.00 -6.31 -0.24
CA GLY A 53 3.58 -6.51 -0.56
C GLY A 53 2.88 -5.21 -0.95
N THR A 54 3.04 -4.14 -0.16
CA THR A 54 2.42 -2.84 -0.41
C THR A 54 2.99 -2.11 -1.63
N GLY A 55 4.24 -2.40 -2.02
CA GLY A 55 4.88 -1.80 -3.19
C GLY A 55 4.15 -2.06 -4.51
N THR A 56 3.39 -3.15 -4.58
CA THR A 56 2.56 -3.50 -5.76
C THR A 56 1.35 -2.58 -5.95
N THR A 57 0.90 -1.90 -4.90
CA THR A 57 -0.28 -1.03 -4.94
C THR A 57 -0.05 0.21 -5.80
N PHE A 58 1.18 0.76 -5.79
CA PHE A 58 1.51 1.98 -6.53
C PHE A 58 1.29 1.87 -8.05
N PRO A 59 1.88 0.88 -8.77
CA PRO A 59 1.64 0.71 -10.19
C PRO A 59 0.18 0.35 -10.50
N VAL A 60 -0.47 -0.46 -9.64
CA VAL A 60 -1.86 -0.87 -9.85
C VAL A 60 -2.81 0.33 -9.78
N THR A 61 -2.74 1.17 -8.74
CA THR A 61 -3.59 2.37 -8.62
C THR A 61 -3.34 3.35 -9.77
N THR A 62 -2.07 3.52 -10.17
CA THR A 62 -1.70 4.41 -11.28
C THR A 62 -2.32 3.95 -12.59
N VAL A 63 -2.14 2.67 -12.96
CA VAL A 63 -2.71 2.09 -14.19
C VAL A 63 -4.25 2.11 -14.14
N SER A 64 -4.85 1.86 -12.98
CA SER A 64 -6.31 1.89 -12.80
C SER A 64 -6.90 3.26 -13.10
N VAL A 65 -6.31 4.33 -12.54
CA VAL A 65 -6.74 5.71 -12.77
C VAL A 65 -6.54 6.10 -14.24
N GLN A 66 -5.40 5.74 -14.82
CA GLN A 66 -5.11 6.03 -16.23
C GLN A 66 -6.09 5.32 -17.18
N ASN A 67 -6.46 4.07 -16.89
CA ASN A 67 -7.44 3.31 -17.68
C ASN A 67 -8.88 3.81 -17.49
N ALA A 68 -9.17 4.51 -16.38
CA ALA A 68 -10.51 4.99 -16.08
C ALA A 68 -10.93 6.21 -16.91
N VAL A 69 -9.98 6.94 -17.48
CA VAL A 69 -10.18 8.22 -18.16
C VAL A 69 -9.78 8.18 -19.64
N ASP A 70 -10.24 9.16 -20.41
CA ASP A 70 -9.75 9.39 -21.77
C ASP A 70 -8.35 10.01 -21.80
N ARG A 71 -7.61 9.75 -22.87
CA ARG A 71 -6.21 10.20 -23.03
C ARG A 71 -6.06 11.72 -22.84
N VAL A 72 -7.06 12.49 -23.26
CA VAL A 72 -7.10 13.96 -23.12
C VAL A 72 -7.13 14.39 -21.64
N HIS A 73 -7.69 13.57 -20.75
CA HIS A 73 -7.80 13.86 -19.31
C HIS A 73 -6.72 13.18 -18.46
N LEU A 74 -5.76 12.49 -19.07
CA LEU A 74 -4.76 11.68 -18.37
C LEU A 74 -3.85 12.53 -17.47
N GLY A 75 -3.53 13.76 -17.88
CA GLY A 75 -2.79 14.73 -17.07
C GLY A 75 -3.55 15.16 -15.81
N VAL A 76 -4.84 15.50 -15.95
CA VAL A 76 -5.70 15.88 -14.83
C VAL A 76 -5.87 14.71 -13.86
N ALA A 77 -6.14 13.51 -14.37
CA ALA A 77 -6.31 12.30 -13.55
C ALA A 77 -5.05 11.95 -12.75
N THR A 78 -3.88 12.05 -13.38
CA THR A 78 -2.59 11.78 -12.70
C THR A 78 -2.26 12.87 -11.66
N GLY A 79 -2.62 14.13 -11.94
CA GLY A 79 -2.50 15.23 -10.99
C GLY A 79 -3.38 15.01 -9.75
N VAL A 80 -4.65 14.66 -9.94
CA VAL A 80 -5.58 14.32 -8.85
C VAL A 80 -5.07 13.11 -8.05
N LEU A 81 -4.60 12.06 -8.71
CA LEU A 81 -4.03 10.90 -8.03
C LEU A 81 -2.82 11.28 -7.16
N THR A 82 -1.93 12.14 -7.67
CA THR A 82 -0.76 12.62 -6.93
C THR A 82 -1.16 13.47 -5.72
N PHE A 83 -2.14 14.36 -5.91
CA PHE A 83 -2.69 15.18 -4.82
C PHE A 83 -3.32 14.31 -3.72
N LEU A 84 -4.21 13.38 -4.09
CA LEU A 84 -4.85 12.47 -3.14
C LEU A 84 -3.83 11.59 -2.40
N ARG A 85 -2.76 11.16 -3.08
CA ARG A 85 -1.68 10.41 -2.45
C ARG A 85 -0.93 11.23 -1.41
N SER A 86 -0.60 12.48 -1.73
CA SER A 86 0.06 13.40 -0.77
C SER A 86 -0.85 13.73 0.42
N LEU A 87 -2.14 13.94 0.16
CA LEU A 87 -3.13 14.18 1.21
C LEU A 87 -3.27 12.95 2.12
N GLY A 88 -3.42 11.76 1.52
CA GLY A 88 -3.52 10.49 2.24
C GLY A 88 -2.27 10.18 3.07
N SER A 89 -1.06 10.46 2.56
CA SER A 89 0.17 10.28 3.34
C SER A 89 0.24 11.22 4.54
N ALA A 90 -0.16 12.48 4.37
CA ALA A 90 -0.18 13.45 5.48
C ALA A 90 -1.18 13.03 6.56
N LEU A 91 -2.38 12.62 6.17
CA LEU A 91 -3.41 12.11 7.08
C LEU A 91 -2.97 10.82 7.77
N GLY A 92 -2.35 9.89 7.05
CA GLY A 92 -1.85 8.63 7.60
C GLY A 92 -0.76 8.84 8.65
N VAL A 93 0.22 9.72 8.36
CA VAL A 93 1.27 10.09 9.32
C VAL A 93 0.67 10.77 10.55
N ALA A 94 -0.26 11.71 10.37
CA ALA A 94 -0.93 12.39 11.49
C ALA A 94 -1.72 11.41 12.37
N MET A 95 -2.46 10.47 11.76
CA MET A 95 -3.23 9.45 12.48
C MET A 95 -2.32 8.52 13.28
N LEU A 96 -1.26 7.97 12.68
CA LEU A 96 -0.32 7.10 13.39
C LEU A 96 0.45 7.85 14.48
N GLY A 97 0.79 9.12 14.24
CA GLY A 97 1.39 10.00 15.25
C GLY A 97 0.46 10.26 16.44
N ALA A 98 -0.84 10.47 16.18
CA ALA A 98 -1.84 10.61 17.24
C ALA A 98 -2.01 9.33 18.06
N VAL A 99 -1.95 8.15 17.42
CA VAL A 99 -1.96 6.85 18.11
C VAL A 99 -0.71 6.70 18.98
N ALA A 100 0.47 6.99 18.42
CA ALA A 100 1.73 6.95 19.16
C ALA A 100 1.67 7.81 20.43
N LEU A 101 1.25 9.07 20.30
CA LEU A 101 1.09 9.99 21.42
C LEU A 101 0.02 9.54 22.42
N GLY A 102 -1.12 9.07 21.92
CA GLY A 102 -2.24 8.62 22.76
C GLY A 102 -1.92 7.43 23.64
N TYR A 103 -0.99 6.57 23.21
CA TYR A 103 -0.49 5.43 23.98
C TYR A 103 0.83 5.72 24.73
N GLY A 104 1.33 6.96 24.69
CA GLY A 104 2.48 7.38 25.50
C GLY A 104 3.85 7.14 24.86
N LEU A 105 3.93 6.97 23.54
CA LEU A 105 5.21 6.96 22.82
C LEU A 105 5.72 8.40 22.65
N PRO A 106 6.83 8.79 23.29
CA PRO A 106 7.36 10.14 23.17
C PRO A 106 7.87 10.39 21.75
N LEU A 107 7.48 11.53 21.17
CA LEU A 107 8.05 11.97 19.90
C LEU A 107 9.49 12.45 20.11
N ALA A 108 10.32 12.35 19.07
CA ALA A 108 11.75 12.68 19.13
C ALA A 108 12.09 14.08 19.69
N GLY A 109 11.11 15.00 19.77
CA GLY A 109 11.25 16.33 20.37
C GLY A 109 11.08 16.41 21.90
N GLU A 110 10.60 15.36 22.57
CA GLU A 110 10.39 15.31 24.03
C GLU A 110 11.54 14.61 24.78
N GLY A 111 12.66 14.35 24.10
CA GLY A 111 13.77 13.47 24.51
C GLY A 111 14.57 13.84 25.77
N VAL A 112 14.11 14.76 26.63
CA VAL A 112 14.82 15.16 27.86
C VAL A 112 14.30 14.43 29.12
N ARG A 113 13.25 13.61 29.03
CA ARG A 113 12.71 12.85 30.18
C ARG A 113 12.94 11.34 30.13
N ILE A 114 13.95 10.88 29.36
CA ILE A 114 14.31 9.47 29.24
C ILE A 114 15.20 9.05 30.43
N VAL A 115 14.65 9.05 31.64
CA VAL A 115 15.21 8.33 32.78
C VAL A 115 14.04 7.73 33.54
N GLY A 116 13.63 6.49 33.18
CA GLY A 116 12.80 5.66 34.05
C GLY A 116 11.51 5.04 33.49
N HIS A 117 11.14 5.23 32.21
CA HIS A 117 10.02 4.46 31.65
C HIS A 117 10.51 3.11 31.09
N SER A 118 10.04 2.01 31.67
CA SER A 118 10.07 0.70 31.01
C SER A 118 9.41 0.83 29.64
N ALA A 119 10.05 0.35 28.58
CA ALA A 119 9.45 0.34 27.26
C ALA A 119 8.13 -0.45 27.31
N THR A 120 7.00 0.24 27.21
CA THR A 120 5.68 -0.38 27.16
C THR A 120 5.43 -0.86 25.73
N VAL A 121 4.85 -2.06 25.61
CA VAL A 121 4.59 -2.72 24.33
C VAL A 121 3.35 -2.14 23.63
N GLU A 122 2.44 -1.57 24.41
CA GLU A 122 1.12 -1.11 23.96
C GLU A 122 1.14 -0.13 22.77
N PRO A 123 2.00 0.91 22.71
CA PRO A 123 1.98 1.86 21.60
C PRO A 123 2.30 1.18 20.27
N PHE A 124 3.24 0.23 20.27
CA PHE A 124 3.65 -0.50 19.06
C PHE A 124 2.53 -1.40 18.56
N VAL A 125 1.87 -2.14 19.45
CA VAL A 125 0.72 -2.99 19.10
C VAL A 125 -0.38 -2.15 18.45
N MET A 126 -0.68 -0.98 19.03
CA MET A 126 -1.72 -0.10 18.53
C MET A 126 -1.37 0.53 17.18
N ILE A 127 -0.10 0.91 16.97
CA ILE A 127 0.38 1.39 15.66
C ILE A 127 0.20 0.29 14.60
N PHE A 128 0.61 -0.94 14.89
CA PHE A 128 0.47 -2.06 13.95
C PHE A 128 -0.99 -2.42 13.69
N ALA A 129 -1.84 -2.40 14.73
CA ALA A 129 -3.28 -2.66 14.60
C ALA A 129 -3.97 -1.59 13.74
N VAL A 130 -3.69 -0.30 13.97
CA VAL A 130 -4.26 0.79 13.17
C VAL A 130 -3.75 0.75 11.72
N ALA A 131 -2.48 0.40 11.52
CA ALA A 131 -1.93 0.18 10.17
C ALA A 131 -2.64 -1.00 9.47
N ALA A 132 -2.90 -2.10 10.18
CA ALA A 132 -3.62 -3.26 9.65
C ALA A 132 -5.07 -2.89 9.26
N VAL A 133 -5.78 -2.12 10.09
CA VAL A 133 -7.12 -1.60 9.77
C VAL A 133 -7.08 -0.69 8.54
N THR A 134 -6.05 0.15 8.41
CA THR A 134 -5.88 1.02 7.24
C THR A 134 -5.65 0.20 5.97
N LEU A 135 -4.82 -0.85 6.04
CA LEU A 135 -4.65 -1.79 4.92
C LEU A 135 -5.93 -2.56 4.61
N LEU A 136 -6.73 -2.93 5.61
CA LEU A 136 -8.02 -3.60 5.40
C LEU A 136 -9.00 -2.68 4.65
N LEU A 137 -9.07 -1.40 5.02
CA LEU A 137 -9.86 -0.41 4.27
C LEU A 137 -9.33 -0.24 2.83
N GLY A 138 -8.00 -0.21 2.67
CA GLY A 138 -7.35 -0.23 1.35
C GLY A 138 -7.70 -1.49 0.54
N LEU A 139 -7.74 -2.65 1.17
CA LEU A 139 -8.13 -3.91 0.54
C LEU A 139 -9.61 -3.88 0.14
N ILE A 140 -10.51 -3.39 1.00
CA ILE A 140 -11.93 -3.26 0.70
C ILE A 140 -12.14 -2.32 -0.49
N THR A 141 -11.54 -1.13 -0.45
CA THR A 141 -11.64 -0.17 -1.57
C THR A 141 -11.08 -0.75 -2.86
N LEU A 142 -9.97 -1.50 -2.79
CA LEU A 142 -9.44 -2.20 -3.94
C LEU A 142 -10.42 -3.27 -4.43
N THR A 143 -10.98 -4.12 -3.56
CA THR A 143 -11.97 -5.14 -3.96
C THR A 143 -13.20 -4.54 -4.64
N LEU A 144 -13.71 -3.41 -4.15
CA LEU A 144 -14.84 -2.69 -4.73
C LEU A 144 -14.52 -1.99 -6.06
N MET A 145 -13.25 -1.72 -6.34
CA MET A 145 -12.84 -1.04 -7.58
C MET A 145 -13.15 -1.92 -8.80
N PRO A 146 -14.01 -1.48 -9.74
CA PRO A 146 -14.32 -2.26 -10.93
C PRO A 146 -13.09 -2.37 -11.83
N GLU A 147 -12.80 -3.57 -12.32
CA GLU A 147 -11.70 -3.82 -13.26
C GLU A 147 -12.12 -3.31 -14.66
N LYS A 148 -11.47 -2.26 -15.15
CA LYS A 148 -11.53 -1.90 -16.57
C LYS A 148 -10.39 -2.60 -17.31
N GLU A 149 -10.70 -3.17 -18.47
CA GLU A 149 -9.72 -3.78 -19.37
C GLU A 149 -8.63 -2.77 -19.74
N LEU A 150 -7.39 -3.24 -19.84
CA LEU A 150 -6.23 -2.43 -20.17
C LEU A 150 -6.41 -1.83 -21.57
N ARG A 151 -6.46 -0.50 -21.66
CA ARG A 151 -6.69 0.23 -22.92
C ARG A 151 -5.41 0.15 -23.77
N GLY A 152 -5.39 -0.79 -24.72
CA GLY A 152 -4.25 -0.99 -25.63
C GLY A 152 -4.21 -2.33 -26.38
N TYR A 153 -5.10 -3.28 -26.10
CA TYR A 153 -5.14 -4.55 -26.82
C TYR A 153 -6.08 -4.55 -28.04
N ALA A 154 -7.20 -3.81 -28.00
CA ALA A 154 -8.19 -3.82 -29.08
C ALA A 154 -7.69 -3.20 -30.41
N ASP A 155 -6.73 -2.27 -30.38
CA ASP A 155 -6.19 -1.64 -31.60
C ASP A 155 -5.16 -2.50 -32.35
N ASN A 156 -4.66 -3.59 -31.76
CA ASN A 156 -3.70 -4.51 -32.39
C ASN A 156 -4.31 -5.86 -32.81
N ALA A 157 -5.62 -6.06 -32.62
CA ALA A 157 -6.37 -7.08 -33.34
C ALA A 157 -6.66 -6.54 -34.76
N ALA A 158 -5.60 -6.33 -35.55
CA ALA A 158 -5.76 -6.05 -36.97
C ALA A 158 -6.59 -7.19 -37.58
N PRO A 159 -7.58 -6.91 -38.45
CA PRO A 159 -8.25 -7.95 -39.19
C PRO A 159 -7.15 -8.65 -40.00
N ILE A 160 -6.94 -9.94 -39.74
CA ILE A 160 -6.25 -10.80 -40.71
C ILE A 160 -7.11 -10.74 -41.96
N LEU A 161 -6.73 -9.85 -42.89
CA LEU A 161 -7.21 -9.87 -44.25
C LEU A 161 -6.80 -11.25 -44.79
N ALA A 162 -7.76 -12.17 -44.79
CA ALA A 162 -7.66 -13.39 -45.55
C ALA A 162 -7.73 -12.98 -47.02
N GLU A 163 -6.57 -13.03 -47.68
CA GLU A 163 -6.44 -13.13 -49.13
C GLU A 163 -7.06 -14.46 -49.61
#